data_AF-A0A776QDF7-F1
#
_entry.id   AF-A0A776QDF7-F1
#
_cell.length_a   1.000
_cell.length_b   1.000
_cell.length_c   1.000
_cell.angle_alpha   90.00
_cell.angle_beta   90.00
_cell.angle_gamma   90.00
#
_symmetry.space_group_name_H-M   'P 1'
#
loop_
_entity.id
_entity.type
_entity.pdbx_description
1 polymer ?
#
loop_
_entity_poly.entity_id
_entity_poly.type
_entity_poly.pdbx_seq_one_letter_code
_entity_poly.pdbx_strand_id
1 'polypeptide(L)' 'MNEFKRFEDRLTGLIESLSPSGRRRLAVDIAKKLRQRQQQRIKLQKAPDGTPYVPRKNQPVRNKKGRIKREMFVKLRT' A
#
# COMPACT_ATOMS: atom_id res chain seq x y z
N MET A 1 -28.63 13.55 -7.53
CA MET A 1 -28.58 12.07 -7.62
C MET A 1 -27.12 11.65 -7.64
N ASN A 2 -26.74 10.65 -6.85
CA ASN A 2 -25.35 10.21 -6.72
C ASN A 2 -24.93 9.49 -8.01
N GLU A 3 -24.14 10.17 -8.87
CA GLU A 3 -23.74 9.70 -10.21
C GLU A 3 -23.07 8.32 -10.17
N PHE A 4 -22.40 8.01 -9.05
CA PHE A 4 -21.73 6.73 -8.82
C PHE A 4 -22.68 5.57 -8.50
N LYS A 5 -23.95 5.82 -8.16
CA LYS A 5 -24.88 4.77 -7.73
C LYS A 5 -25.08 3.70 -8.81
N ARG A 6 -25.22 4.12 -10.08
CA ARG A 6 -25.35 3.17 -11.20
C ARG A 6 -24.12 2.25 -11.34
N PHE A 7 -22.95 2.76 -10.98
CA PHE A 7 -21.71 1.98 -11.00
C PHE A 7 -21.63 1.04 -9.81
N GLU A 8 -21.97 1.51 -8.61
CA GLU A 8 -22.06 0.67 -7.40
C GLU A 8 -23.03 -0.50 -7.60
N ASP A 9 -24.23 -0.24 -8.13
CA ASP A 9 -25.24 -1.27 -8.36
C ASP A 9 -24.75 -2.34 -9.35
N ARG A 10 -24.10 -1.90 -10.44
CA ARG A 10 -23.53 -2.82 -11.45
C ARG A 10 -22.38 -3.65 -10.88
N LEU A 11 -21.49 -3.05 -10.09
CA LEU A 11 -20.40 -3.76 -9.44
C LEU A 11 -20.92 -4.77 -8.42
N THR A 12 -21.95 -4.39 -7.67
CA THR A 12 -22.59 -5.25 -6.68
C THR A 12 -23.13 -6.51 -7.34
N GLY A 13 -23.89 -6.37 -8.44
CA GLY A 13 -24.38 -7.54 -9.20
C GLY A 13 -23.28 -8.46 -9.72
N LEU A 14 -22.15 -7.88 -10.16
CA LEU A 14 -20.99 -8.69 -10.58
C LEU A 14 -20.35 -9.44 -9.41
N ILE A 15 -20.19 -8.79 -8.26
CA ILE A 15 -19.63 -9.44 -7.06
C ILE A 15 -20.59 -10.54 -6.55
N GLU A 16 -21.89 -10.30 -6.63
CA GLU A 16 -22.92 -11.26 -6.24
C GLU A 16 -22.88 -12.52 -7.11
N SER A 17 -22.66 -12.35 -8.42
CA SER A 17 -22.51 -13.48 -9.37
C SER A 17 -21.27 -14.35 -9.14
N LEU A 18 -20.28 -13.89 -8.37
CA LEU A 18 -19.09 -14.68 -8.04
C LEU A 18 -19.40 -15.72 -6.98
N SER A 19 -18.86 -16.92 -7.17
CA SER A 19 -18.83 -17.96 -6.14
C SER A 19 -18.03 -17.50 -4.90
N PRO A 20 -18.24 -18.14 -3.73
CA PRO A 20 -17.46 -17.80 -2.52
C PRO A 20 -15.94 -17.90 -2.71
N SER A 21 -15.46 -18.89 -3.49
CA SER A 21 -14.03 -19.02 -3.82
C SER A 21 -13.56 -17.94 -4.79
N GLY A 22 -14.40 -17.54 -5.76
CA GLY A 22 -14.13 -16.42 -6.66
C GLY A 22 -13.97 -15.09 -5.93
N ARG A 23 -14.86 -14.80 -4.96
CA ARG A 23 -14.76 -13.60 -4.11
C ARG A 23 -13.47 -13.57 -3.28
N ARG A 24 -13.08 -14.71 -2.70
CA ARG A 24 -11.80 -14.82 -1.95
C ARG A 24 -10.59 -14.55 -2.85
N ARG A 25 -10.56 -15.12 -4.06
CA ARG A 25 -9.47 -14.90 -5.02
C ARG A 25 -9.37 -13.42 -5.41
N LEU A 26 -10.51 -12.79 -5.73
CA LEU A 26 -10.58 -11.37 -6.05
C LEU A 26 -10.03 -10.51 -4.89
N ALA A 27 -10.45 -10.78 -3.65
CA ALA A 27 -9.97 -10.04 -2.48
C ALA A 27 -8.45 -10.18 -2.29
N VAL A 28 -7.89 -11.38 -2.48
CA VAL A 28 -6.44 -11.62 -2.41
C VAL A 28 -5.69 -10.84 -3.48
N ASP A 29 -6.20 -10.81 -4.72
CA ASP A 29 -5.55 -10.09 -5.82
C ASP A 29 -5.58 -8.57 -5.60
N ILE A 30 -6.68 -8.03 -5.07
CA ILE A 30 -6.78 -6.63 -4.66
C ILE A 30 -5.75 -6.33 -3.56
N ALA A 31 -5.68 -7.17 -2.52
CA ALA A 31 -4.75 -6.98 -1.41
C ALA A 31 -3.29 -7.00 -1.87
N LYS A 32 -2.92 -7.90 -2.79
CA LYS A 32 -1.56 -7.96 -3.38
C LYS A 32 -1.21 -6.68 -4.12
N LYS A 33 -2.10 -6.19 -4.99
CA LYS A 33 -1.89 -4.92 -5.72
C LYS A 33 -1.80 -3.73 -4.78
N LEU A 34 -2.66 -3.67 -3.76
CA LEU A 34 -2.61 -2.62 -2.75
C LEU A 34 -1.28 -2.64 -2.01
N ARG A 35 -0.80 -3.82 -1.57
CA ARG A 35 0.50 -3.97 -0.93
C ARG A 35 1.64 -3.45 -1.81
N GLN A 36 1.70 -3.87 -3.08
CA GLN A 36 2.73 -3.42 -4.03
C GLN A 36 2.73 -1.90 -4.20
N ARG A 37 1.55 -1.29 -4.39
CA ARG A 37 1.42 0.17 -4.49
C ARG A 37 1.87 0.86 -3.21
N GLN A 38 1.51 0.34 -2.05
CA GLN A 38 1.93 0.88 -0.75
C GLN A 38 3.45 0.77 -0.56
N GLN A 39 4.06 -0.37 -0.92
CA GLN A 39 5.51 -0.53 -0.87
C GLN A 39 6.23 0.48 -1.75
N GLN A 40 5.76 0.67 -2.99
CA GLN A 40 6.33 1.67 -3.91
C GLN A 40 6.19 3.09 -3.35
N ARG A 41 5.02 3.43 -2.80
CA ARG A 41 4.77 4.74 -2.18
C ARG A 41 5.67 5.00 -0.97
N ILE A 42 5.85 4.01 -0.09
CA ILE A 42 6.75 4.08 1.07
C ILE A 42 8.21 4.23 0.61
N LYS A 43 8.62 3.50 -0.43
CA LYS A 43 9.96 3.61 -1.02
C LYS A 43 10.24 5.04 -1.51
N LEU A 44 9.23 5.70 -2.07
CA LEU A 44 9.29 7.10 -2.52
C LEU A 44 9.14 8.12 -1.37
N GLN A 45 8.94 7.68 -0.12
CA GLN A 45 8.72 8.56 1.05
C GLN A 45 7.53 9.52 0.87
N LYS A 46 6.44 9.06 0.22
CA LYS A 46 5.23 9.86 -0.03
C LYS A 46 4.05 9.37 0.80
N ALA A 47 3.19 10.25 1.27
CA ALA A 47 1.88 9.99 1.87
C ALA A 47 0.82 9.63 0.80
N PRO A 48 -0.36 9.09 1.18
CA PRO A 48 -1.39 8.65 0.23
C PRO A 48 -1.97 9.79 -0.62
N ASP A 49 -1.98 10.99 -0.06
CA ASP A 49 -2.29 12.27 -0.68
C ASP A 49 -1.17 12.78 -1.61
N GLY A 50 -0.02 12.11 -1.65
CA GLY A 50 1.13 12.45 -2.48
C GLY A 50 2.16 13.36 -1.82
N THR A 51 1.89 13.86 -0.61
CA THR A 51 2.82 14.77 0.11
C THR A 51 4.05 14.00 0.61
N PRO A 52 5.22 14.64 0.78
CA PRO A 52 6.36 13.97 1.41
C PRO A 52 6.04 13.59 2.85
N TYR A 53 6.62 12.49 3.34
CA TYR A 53 6.54 12.17 4.76
C TYR A 53 7.22 13.23 5.62
N VAL A 54 6.63 13.47 6.80
CA VAL A 54 7.23 14.34 7.82
C VAL A 54 8.63 13.83 8.17
N PRO A 55 9.67 14.69 8.14
CA PRO A 55 11.00 14.32 8.56
C PRO A 55 10.99 13.71 9.96
N ARG A 56 11.71 12.60 10.15
CA ARG A 56 11.82 11.97 11.47
C ARG A 56 12.58 12.90 12.41
N LYS A 57 12.22 12.90 13.69
CA LYS A 57 12.97 13.58 14.75
C LYS A 57 14.45 13.13 14.67
N ASN A 58 15.35 14.08 14.49
CA ASN A 58 16.78 13.82 14.47
C ASN A 58 17.19 13.25 15.83
N GLN A 59 17.51 11.96 15.87
CA GLN A 59 18.20 11.38 17.02
C GLN A 59 19.68 11.74 16.90
N PRO A 60 20.33 12.20 17.99
CA PRO A 60 21.78 12.37 17.97
C PRO A 60 22.39 11.01 17.63
N VAL A 61 22.99 10.93 16.44
CA VAL A 61 23.68 9.72 15.98
C VAL A 61 24.82 9.52 16.96
N ARG A 62 24.67 8.56 17.88
CA ARG A 62 25.70 8.24 18.88
C ARG A 62 26.98 7.92 18.10
N ASN A 63 27.91 8.88 18.08
CA ASN A 63 29.08 9.01 17.22
C ASN A 63 29.85 7.69 17.00
N LYS A 64 29.40 6.84 16.09
CA LYS A 64 30.13 5.63 15.66
C LYS A 64 30.18 5.61 14.14
N LYS A 65 31.13 6.38 13.58
CA LYS A 65 31.55 6.31 12.17
C LYS A 65 31.75 4.83 11.80
N GLY A 66 31.10 4.36 10.73
CA GLY A 66 31.36 3.05 10.11
C GLY A 66 30.49 1.87 10.56
N ARG A 67 29.55 2.00 11.50
CA ARG A 67 28.75 0.85 11.99
C ARG A 67 27.48 0.55 11.18
N ILE A 68 26.90 1.54 10.51
CA ILE A 68 25.66 1.36 9.73
C ILE A 68 26.03 0.98 8.28
N LYS A 69 26.25 -0.32 8.04
CA LYS A 69 26.51 -0.90 6.70
C LYS A 69 25.39 -1.84 6.22
N ARG A 70 24.19 -1.75 6.79
CA ARG A 70 23.07 -2.60 6.40
C ARG A 70 21.92 -1.73 5.94
N GLU A 71 21.54 -1.88 4.66
CA GLU A 71 20.23 -1.40 4.24
C GLU A 71 19.17 -2.15 5.04
N MET A 72 18.43 -1.43 5.89
CA MET A 72 17.27 -2.00 6.54
C MET A 72 16.15 -2.14 5.49
N PHE A 73 15.30 -3.15 5.67
CA PHE A 73 14.09 -3.38 4.87
C PHE A 73 14.29 -3.91 3.43
N VAL A 74 15.38 -4.64 3.17
CA VAL A 74 15.58 -5.37 1.89
C VAL A 74 14.33 -6.18 1.51
N LYS A 75 13.74 -6.90 2.47
CA LYS A 75 12.52 -7.71 2.26
C LYS A 75 11.21 -6.92 2.13
N LEU A 76 11.17 -5.65 2.53
CA LEU A 76 9.98 -4.80 2.35
C LEU A 76 10.07 -3.90 1.11
N ARG A 77 11.27 -3.76 0.54
CA ARG A 77 11.53 -3.02 -0.71
C ARG A 77 11.34 -3.87 -1.99
N THR A 78 11.11 -5.19 -1.84
CA THR A 78 10.66 -6.12 -2.88
C THR A 78 9.14 -6.26 -2.90
#